data_AF-A0A1W9NAU7-F1
#
_entry.id   AF-A0A1W9NAU7-F1
#
_cell.length_a   1.000
_cell.length_b   1.000
_cell.length_c   1.000
_cell.angle_alpha   90.00
_cell.angle_beta   90.00
_cell.angle_gamma   90.00
#
_symmetry.space_group_name_H-M   'P 1'
#
loop_
_entity.id
_entity.type
_entity.pdbx_description
1 polymer ?
#
loop_
_entity_poly.entity_id
_entity_poly.type
_entity_poly.pdbx_seq_one_letter_code
_entity_poly.pdbx_strand_id
1 'polypeptide(L)'
;LKLNQKDNYGIRDTLIDCAGECLPESIIRNMIATLQKWADKEKDEYSKRHHLRSIESLARQIKDAKLFEKTRIASWGKLNSAALVDISRVYLESGDVETAHSWLKKIPEGVTFQAYERDKLLEEIYQKQGDSEKLTELLFQKFRSCHSVDILQALLNVIGHDKKDEVVADEVKQILKSDRLREPDAEFLIAVGKIDEAEVYLLKRADQFDGNHYGSVLSLAETMESENRHLVTSLIYRSLLISILERGYTKAYPHGIQYLKKLDKLAVNVADWKKFNHHESFKAQIIEAHGRKRSFWSKYEVKK
;
A
#
# COMPACT_ATOMS: atom_id res chain seq x y z
N LEU A 1 22.53 -28.58 11.51
CA LEU A 1 22.30 -28.39 12.97
C LEU A 1 23.53 -27.94 13.75
N LYS A 2 24.65 -28.68 13.78
CA LYS A 2 25.87 -28.26 14.54
C LYS A 2 26.37 -26.84 14.19
N LEU A 3 26.28 -26.45 12.92
CA LEU A 3 26.64 -25.10 12.46
C LEU A 3 25.72 -24.00 13.01
N ASN A 4 24.42 -24.31 13.18
CA ASN A 4 23.42 -23.38 13.70
C ASN A 4 23.55 -23.17 15.23
N GLN A 5 24.15 -24.11 15.98
CA GLN A 5 24.44 -23.92 17.41
C GLN A 5 25.40 -22.77 17.71
N LYS A 6 26.24 -22.36 16.75
CA LYS A 6 27.21 -21.27 16.91
C LYS A 6 26.78 -20.02 16.13
N ASP A 7 25.48 -19.75 16.08
CA ASP A 7 24.90 -18.67 15.29
C ASP A 7 24.47 -17.48 16.16
N ASN A 8 25.45 -16.85 16.80
CA ASN A 8 25.19 -15.73 17.73
C ASN A 8 24.55 -14.49 17.06
N TYR A 9 24.51 -14.45 15.73
CA TYR A 9 24.01 -13.31 14.94
C TYR A 9 22.90 -13.71 13.94
N GLY A 10 22.37 -14.94 14.00
CA GLY A 10 21.27 -15.39 13.13
C GLY A 10 21.62 -15.53 11.64
N ILE A 11 22.90 -15.51 11.27
CA ILE A 11 23.36 -15.57 9.87
C ILE A 11 23.15 -16.97 9.30
N ARG A 12 23.29 -18.00 10.14
CA ARG A 12 23.17 -19.42 9.78
C ARG A 12 21.75 -19.95 9.93
N ASP A 13 20.79 -19.14 10.35
CA ASP A 13 19.36 -19.45 10.29
C ASP A 13 18.89 -19.67 8.85
N THR A 14 19.52 -18.99 7.89
CA THR A 14 19.31 -19.20 6.44
C THR A 14 19.50 -20.65 5.99
N LEU A 15 20.42 -21.39 6.63
CA LEU A 15 20.63 -22.82 6.35
C LEU A 15 19.45 -23.69 6.81
N ILE A 16 18.73 -23.25 7.83
CA ILE A 16 17.50 -23.89 8.28
C ILE A 16 16.35 -23.49 7.36
N ASP A 17 16.27 -22.21 6.97
CA ASP A 17 15.19 -21.67 6.15
C ASP A 17 15.10 -22.28 4.74
N CYS A 18 16.22 -22.80 4.19
CA CYS A 18 16.27 -23.47 2.88
C CYS A 18 16.35 -25.01 2.96
N ALA A 19 16.20 -25.61 4.15
CA ALA A 19 16.41 -27.05 4.34
C ALA A 19 15.46 -27.92 3.49
N GLY A 20 14.21 -27.50 3.32
CA GLY A 20 13.17 -28.13 2.52
C GLY A 20 13.48 -28.24 1.04
N GLU A 21 14.32 -27.34 0.52
CA GLU A 21 14.74 -27.35 -0.88
C GLU A 21 15.85 -28.37 -1.13
N CYS A 22 16.64 -28.68 -0.10
CA CYS A 22 17.88 -29.46 -0.23
C CYS A 22 17.79 -30.85 0.40
N LEU A 23 16.86 -31.07 1.33
CA LEU A 23 16.81 -32.25 2.17
C LEU A 23 15.45 -32.95 2.07
N PRO A 24 15.43 -34.30 2.05
CA PRO A 24 14.19 -35.06 2.15
C PRO A 24 13.44 -34.77 3.45
N GLU A 25 12.10 -34.84 3.41
CA GLU A 25 11.23 -34.61 4.56
C GLU A 25 11.60 -35.47 5.78
N SER A 26 11.99 -36.73 5.57
CA SER A 26 12.43 -37.63 6.66
C SER A 26 13.64 -37.09 7.43
N ILE A 27 14.57 -36.44 6.74
CA ILE A 27 15.73 -35.78 7.35
C ILE A 27 15.28 -34.55 8.14
N ILE A 28 14.35 -33.77 7.59
CA ILE A 28 13.81 -32.59 8.26
C ILE A 28 13.06 -32.98 9.55
N ARG A 29 12.28 -34.06 9.53
CA ARG A 29 11.62 -34.59 10.74
C ARG A 29 12.63 -35.04 11.81
N ASN A 30 13.76 -35.65 11.40
CA ASN A 30 14.84 -35.96 12.34
C ASN A 30 15.51 -34.70 12.90
N MET A 31 15.67 -33.66 12.07
CA MET A 31 16.20 -32.37 12.53
C MET A 31 15.27 -31.71 13.54
N ILE A 32 13.96 -31.69 13.28
CA ILE A 32 12.93 -31.21 14.20
C ILE A 32 13.00 -31.96 15.54
N ALA A 33 13.04 -33.30 15.52
CA ALA A 33 13.10 -34.10 16.74
C ALA A 33 14.37 -33.82 17.55
N THR A 34 15.50 -33.54 16.88
CA THR A 34 16.75 -33.17 17.52
C THR A 34 16.67 -31.78 18.16
N LEU A 35 16.14 -30.80 17.44
CA LEU A 35 15.93 -29.44 17.95
C LEU A 35 14.96 -29.44 19.13
N GLN A 36 13.90 -30.25 19.10
CA GLN A 36 12.94 -30.37 20.21
C GLN A 36 13.64 -30.88 21.47
N LYS A 37 14.48 -31.92 21.36
CA LYS A 37 15.28 -32.42 22.48
C LYS A 37 16.24 -31.38 23.06
N TRP A 38 16.72 -30.44 22.24
CA TRP A 38 17.55 -29.32 22.71
C TRP A 38 16.70 -28.27 23.42
N ALA A 39 15.57 -27.87 22.84
CA ALA A 39 14.64 -26.94 23.45
C ALA A 39 14.11 -27.43 24.82
N ASP A 40 13.83 -28.72 24.96
CA ASP A 40 13.31 -29.33 26.20
C ASP A 40 14.36 -29.36 27.32
N LYS A 41 15.65 -29.40 26.98
CA LYS A 41 16.77 -29.42 27.94
C LYS A 41 17.27 -28.03 28.29
N GLU A 42 16.92 -27.04 27.48
CA GLU A 42 17.43 -25.68 27.63
C GLU A 42 16.73 -24.96 28.79
N LYS A 43 17.53 -24.33 29.65
CA LYS A 43 17.04 -23.55 30.79
C LYS A 43 16.94 -22.07 30.47
N ASP A 44 17.78 -21.60 29.55
CA ASP A 44 17.74 -20.22 29.09
C ASP A 44 16.59 -20.00 28.08
N GLU A 45 15.67 -19.11 28.43
CA GLU A 45 14.48 -18.83 27.60
C GLU A 45 14.85 -18.30 26.21
N TYR A 46 15.96 -17.55 26.08
CA TYR A 46 16.40 -17.04 24.79
C TYR A 46 16.89 -18.18 23.87
N SER A 47 17.78 -19.03 24.38
CA SER A 47 18.32 -20.19 23.65
C SER A 47 17.23 -21.21 23.31
N LYS A 48 16.26 -21.39 24.22
CA LYS A 48 15.08 -22.22 23.96
C LYS A 48 14.24 -21.66 22.80
N ARG A 49 13.96 -20.35 22.79
CA ARG A 49 13.24 -19.69 21.69
C ARG A 49 13.97 -19.81 20.36
N HIS A 50 15.30 -19.77 20.35
CA HIS A 50 16.10 -19.99 19.14
C HIS A 50 15.84 -21.37 18.51
N HIS A 51 15.84 -22.42 19.34
CA HIS A 51 15.50 -23.77 18.87
C HIS A 51 14.06 -23.88 18.38
N LEU A 52 13.10 -23.28 19.09
CA LEU A 52 11.70 -23.27 18.68
C LEU A 52 11.50 -22.53 17.35
N ARG A 53 12.18 -21.40 17.12
CA ARG A 53 12.15 -20.69 15.84
C ARG A 53 12.66 -21.55 14.68
N SER A 54 13.74 -22.31 14.91
CA SER A 54 14.24 -23.26 13.91
C SER A 54 13.21 -24.37 13.60
N ILE A 55 12.52 -24.87 14.63
CA ILE A 55 11.45 -25.86 14.46
C ILE A 55 10.28 -25.29 13.67
N GLU A 56 9.85 -24.05 13.95
CA GLU A 56 8.79 -23.37 13.21
C GLU A 56 9.14 -23.23 11.71
N SER A 57 10.38 -22.82 11.40
CA SER A 57 10.84 -22.70 10.01
C SER A 57 10.76 -24.05 9.29
N LEU A 58 11.30 -25.11 9.91
CA LEU A 58 11.25 -26.47 9.35
C LEU A 58 9.82 -27.00 9.20
N ALA A 59 8.96 -26.76 10.20
CA ALA A 59 7.56 -27.21 10.18
C ALA A 59 6.78 -26.58 9.02
N ARG A 60 7.00 -25.28 8.75
CA ARG A 60 6.41 -24.59 7.60
C ARG A 60 6.89 -25.19 6.27
N GLN A 61 8.19 -25.46 6.14
CA GLN A 61 8.77 -26.03 4.91
C GLN A 61 8.20 -27.41 4.55
N ILE A 62 7.91 -28.25 5.55
CA ILE A 62 7.26 -29.56 5.35
C ILE A 62 5.72 -29.51 5.43
N LYS A 63 5.15 -28.30 5.51
CA LYS A 63 3.70 -28.04 5.61
C LYS A 63 3.02 -28.73 6.81
N ASP A 64 3.75 -28.94 7.91
CA ASP A 64 3.23 -29.52 9.15
C ASP A 64 2.63 -28.42 10.04
N ALA A 65 1.41 -27.98 9.71
CA ALA A 65 0.75 -26.85 10.35
C ALA A 65 0.48 -27.08 11.85
N LYS A 66 0.14 -28.31 12.25
CA LYS A 66 -0.09 -28.66 13.66
C LYS A 66 1.19 -28.51 14.49
N LEU A 67 2.33 -28.97 13.96
CA LEU A 67 3.61 -28.77 14.61
C LEU A 67 3.97 -27.28 14.69
N PHE A 68 3.74 -26.52 13.61
CA PHE A 68 3.98 -25.08 13.60
C PHE A 68 3.16 -24.36 14.68
N GLU A 69 1.85 -24.63 14.75
CA GLU A 69 0.95 -24.06 15.77
C GLU A 69 1.45 -24.36 17.19
N LYS A 70 1.70 -25.64 17.49
CA LYS A 70 2.16 -26.07 18.82
C LYS A 70 3.46 -25.37 19.21
N THR A 71 4.41 -25.28 18.28
CA THR A 71 5.70 -24.63 18.50
C THR A 71 5.55 -23.13 18.73
N ARG A 72 4.69 -22.46 17.94
CA ARG A 72 4.39 -21.03 18.07
C ARG A 72 3.79 -20.69 19.43
N ILE A 73 2.83 -21.48 19.89
CA ILE A 73 2.22 -21.34 21.22
C ILE A 73 3.28 -21.54 22.32
N ALA A 74 4.13 -22.55 22.20
CA ALA A 74 5.19 -22.82 23.18
C ALA A 74 6.24 -21.69 23.24
N SER A 75 6.52 -21.03 22.12
CA SER A 75 7.53 -19.97 22.00
C SER A 75 7.04 -18.61 22.53
N TRP A 76 5.78 -18.25 22.26
CA TRP A 76 5.24 -16.91 22.55
C TRP A 76 4.28 -16.88 23.76
N GLY A 77 3.72 -18.02 24.16
CA GLY A 77 2.68 -18.09 25.17
C GLY A 77 1.38 -17.44 24.69
N LYS A 78 1.20 -16.14 24.97
CA LYS A 78 0.03 -15.38 24.50
C LYS A 78 0.26 -14.90 23.06
N LEU A 79 -0.54 -15.44 22.14
CA LEU A 79 -0.46 -15.10 20.72
C LEU A 79 -0.97 -13.67 20.46
N ASN A 80 -0.22 -12.91 19.66
CA ASN A 80 -0.63 -11.63 19.10
C ASN A 80 -1.17 -11.82 17.67
N SER A 81 -1.66 -10.76 17.04
CA SER A 81 -2.24 -10.82 15.69
C SER A 81 -1.25 -11.37 14.64
N ALA A 82 0.06 -11.06 14.77
CA ALA A 82 1.07 -11.61 13.88
C ALA A 82 1.15 -13.14 13.95
N ALA A 83 1.18 -13.68 15.18
CA ALA A 83 1.22 -15.11 15.36
C ALA A 83 -0.05 -15.80 14.84
N LEU A 84 -1.22 -15.17 14.99
CA LEU A 84 -2.48 -15.69 14.45
C LEU A 84 -2.48 -15.74 12.91
N VAL A 85 -2.00 -14.67 12.26
CA VAL A 85 -1.83 -14.62 10.79
C VAL A 85 -0.82 -15.65 10.31
N ASP A 86 0.31 -15.80 11.01
CA ASP A 86 1.34 -16.79 10.67
C ASP A 86 0.83 -18.23 10.78
N ILE A 87 0.09 -18.55 11.86
CA ILE A 87 -0.52 -19.87 12.03
C ILE A 87 -1.54 -20.13 10.92
N SER A 88 -2.42 -19.15 10.65
CA SER A 88 -3.40 -19.26 9.58
C SER A 88 -2.73 -19.52 8.22
N ARG A 89 -1.64 -18.81 7.92
CA ARG A 89 -0.89 -18.99 6.67
C ARG A 89 -0.39 -20.42 6.51
N VAL A 90 0.21 -21.01 7.55
CA VAL A 90 0.76 -22.37 7.45
C VAL A 90 -0.36 -23.41 7.32
N TYR A 91 -1.50 -23.23 7.99
CA TYR A 91 -2.67 -24.08 7.77
C TYR A 91 -3.18 -24.00 6.33
N LEU A 92 -3.25 -22.79 5.77
CA LEU A 92 -3.66 -22.59 4.38
C LEU A 92 -2.68 -23.25 3.39
N GLU A 93 -1.37 -23.07 3.59
CA GLU A 93 -0.31 -23.70 2.79
C GLU A 93 -0.33 -25.25 2.85
N SER A 94 -0.79 -25.81 3.97
CA SER A 94 -1.00 -27.25 4.18
C SER A 94 -2.30 -27.79 3.58
N GLY A 95 -3.22 -26.91 3.15
CA GLY A 95 -4.51 -27.27 2.56
C GLY A 95 -5.69 -27.33 3.54
N ASP A 96 -5.48 -27.08 4.84
CA ASP A 96 -6.55 -27.04 5.85
C ASP A 96 -7.15 -25.62 5.93
N VAL A 97 -8.04 -25.35 4.98
CA VAL A 97 -8.67 -24.04 4.79
C VAL A 97 -9.55 -23.63 5.97
N GLU A 98 -10.31 -24.56 6.54
CA GLU A 98 -11.22 -24.29 7.66
C GLU A 98 -10.46 -23.91 8.93
N THR A 99 -9.38 -24.63 9.24
CA THR A 99 -8.57 -24.30 10.41
C THR A 99 -7.86 -22.96 10.21
N ALA A 100 -7.34 -22.68 9.01
CA ALA A 100 -6.76 -21.38 8.69
C ALA A 100 -7.75 -20.23 8.95
N HIS A 101 -8.99 -20.37 8.47
CA HIS A 101 -10.05 -19.39 8.68
C HIS A 101 -10.39 -19.22 10.17
N SER A 102 -10.51 -20.32 10.92
CA SER A 102 -10.79 -20.27 12.36
C SER A 102 -9.75 -19.47 13.15
N TRP A 103 -8.49 -19.50 12.72
CA TRP A 103 -7.41 -18.75 13.36
C TRP A 103 -7.50 -17.25 13.08
N LEU A 104 -7.87 -16.83 11.86
CA LEU A 104 -8.07 -15.42 11.55
C LEU A 104 -9.27 -14.81 12.28
N LYS A 105 -10.34 -15.58 12.51
CA LYS A 105 -11.51 -15.14 13.30
C LYS A 105 -11.18 -14.79 14.75
N LYS A 106 -10.03 -15.24 15.27
CA LYS A 106 -9.57 -14.90 16.64
C LYS A 106 -8.97 -13.50 16.72
N ILE A 107 -8.67 -12.87 15.59
CA ILE A 107 -8.17 -11.49 15.54
C ILE A 107 -9.36 -10.55 15.76
N PRO A 108 -9.33 -9.66 16.78
CA PRO A 108 -10.41 -8.72 17.00
C PRO A 108 -10.63 -7.78 15.81
N GLU A 109 -11.88 -7.36 15.62
CA GLU A 109 -12.23 -6.31 14.67
C GLU A 109 -11.51 -4.99 14.99
N GLY A 110 -11.22 -4.20 13.96
CA GLY A 110 -10.52 -2.92 14.10
C GLY A 110 -9.00 -3.00 14.27
N VAL A 111 -8.42 -4.21 14.40
CA VAL A 111 -6.95 -4.37 14.41
C VAL A 111 -6.40 -4.04 13.01
N THR A 112 -5.53 -3.02 12.97
CA THR A 112 -4.86 -2.56 11.74
C THR A 112 -3.51 -3.25 11.51
N PHE A 113 -2.86 -3.74 12.57
CA PHE A 113 -1.59 -4.45 12.47
C PHE A 113 -1.77 -5.74 11.66
N GLN A 114 -1.00 -5.90 10.59
CA GLN A 114 -1.11 -6.97 9.59
C GLN A 114 -2.45 -7.09 8.86
N ALA A 115 -3.26 -6.03 8.81
CA ALA A 115 -4.53 -6.05 8.08
C ALA A 115 -4.37 -6.48 6.60
N TYR A 116 -3.35 -5.98 5.91
CA TYR A 116 -3.06 -6.36 4.51
C TYR A 116 -2.83 -7.88 4.35
N GLU A 117 -1.98 -8.47 5.19
CA GLU A 117 -1.69 -9.91 5.12
C GLU A 117 -2.90 -10.77 5.52
N ARG A 118 -3.65 -10.32 6.54
CA ARG A 118 -4.92 -10.97 6.93
C ARG A 118 -5.91 -10.97 5.78
N ASP A 119 -6.12 -9.82 5.14
CA ASP A 119 -7.10 -9.68 4.07
C ASP A 119 -6.70 -10.50 2.84
N LYS A 120 -5.38 -10.61 2.55
CA LYS A 120 -4.88 -11.51 1.50
C LYS A 120 -5.18 -12.99 1.79
N LEU A 121 -4.99 -13.43 3.05
CA LEU A 121 -5.33 -14.80 3.45
C LEU A 121 -6.83 -15.05 3.42
N LEU A 122 -7.66 -14.10 3.88
CA LEU A 122 -9.11 -14.21 3.82
C LEU A 122 -9.61 -14.31 2.38
N GLU A 123 -9.02 -13.55 1.46
CA GLU A 123 -9.34 -13.62 0.03
C GLU A 123 -9.11 -15.04 -0.52
N GLU A 124 -7.93 -15.63 -0.27
CA GLU A 124 -7.62 -17.00 -0.70
C GLU A 124 -8.51 -18.05 0.00
N ILE A 125 -8.79 -17.86 1.30
CA ILE A 125 -9.67 -18.74 2.06
C ILE A 125 -11.08 -18.73 1.47
N TYR A 126 -11.69 -17.56 1.27
CA TYR A 126 -13.05 -17.47 0.72
C TYR A 126 -13.13 -18.02 -0.71
N GLN A 127 -12.09 -17.79 -1.53
CA GLN A 127 -11.98 -18.42 -2.85
C GLN A 127 -11.96 -19.95 -2.76
N LYS A 128 -11.15 -20.54 -1.87
CA LYS A 128 -11.09 -22.01 -1.71
C LYS A 128 -12.35 -22.60 -1.07
N GLN A 129 -13.05 -21.85 -0.23
CA GLN A 129 -14.33 -22.25 0.37
C GLN A 129 -15.50 -22.13 -0.62
N GLY A 130 -15.34 -21.39 -1.73
CA GLY A 130 -16.45 -21.02 -2.61
C GLY A 130 -17.42 -20.02 -1.99
N ASP A 131 -17.02 -19.32 -0.93
CA ASP A 131 -17.83 -18.34 -0.21
C ASP A 131 -17.79 -16.99 -0.94
N SER A 132 -18.49 -16.95 -2.09
CA SER A 132 -18.55 -15.76 -2.94
C SER A 132 -19.12 -14.53 -2.23
N GLU A 133 -20.07 -14.72 -1.31
CA GLU A 133 -20.68 -13.62 -0.55
C GLU A 133 -19.65 -12.90 0.33
N LYS A 134 -18.91 -13.65 1.16
CA LYS A 134 -17.86 -13.04 2.00
C LYS A 134 -16.69 -12.50 1.20
N LEU A 135 -16.34 -13.16 0.09
CA LEU A 135 -15.29 -12.68 -0.80
C LEU A 135 -15.68 -11.32 -1.42
N THR A 136 -16.92 -11.20 -1.91
CA THR A 136 -17.45 -9.94 -2.45
C THR A 136 -17.48 -8.85 -1.38
N GLU A 137 -17.94 -9.14 -0.16
CA GLU A 137 -17.94 -8.19 0.95
C GLU A 137 -16.52 -7.67 1.26
N LEU A 138 -15.55 -8.57 1.40
CA LEU A 138 -14.15 -8.22 1.64
C LEU A 138 -13.57 -7.35 0.52
N LEU A 139 -13.83 -7.70 -0.74
CA LEU A 139 -13.33 -6.94 -1.90
C LEU A 139 -13.97 -5.55 -1.97
N PHE A 140 -15.27 -5.41 -1.68
CA PHE A 140 -15.90 -4.09 -1.57
C PHE A 140 -15.31 -3.25 -0.42
N GLN A 141 -15.06 -3.86 0.74
CA GLN A 141 -14.43 -3.17 1.86
C GLN A 141 -13.03 -2.67 1.47
N LYS A 142 -12.21 -3.53 0.87
CA LYS A 142 -10.87 -3.17 0.35
C LYS A 142 -10.98 -2.05 -0.68
N PHE A 143 -11.91 -2.16 -1.62
CA PHE A 143 -12.09 -1.18 -2.68
C PHE A 143 -12.47 0.20 -2.15
N ARG A 144 -13.35 0.27 -1.15
CA ARG A 144 -13.74 1.56 -0.52
C ARG A 144 -12.65 2.15 0.36
N SER A 145 -11.78 1.31 0.91
CA SER A 145 -10.61 1.75 1.67
C SER A 145 -9.56 2.41 0.76
N CYS A 146 -9.40 1.90 -0.46
CA CYS A 146 -8.49 2.41 -1.47
C CYS A 146 -9.04 2.05 -2.87
N HIS A 147 -9.55 3.04 -3.60
CA HIS A 147 -10.08 2.84 -4.93
C HIS A 147 -8.93 2.52 -5.89
N SER A 148 -8.87 1.27 -6.36
CA SER A 148 -7.84 0.77 -7.28
C SER A 148 -8.47 -0.08 -8.38
N VAL A 149 -7.94 0.04 -9.60
CA VAL A 149 -8.36 -0.77 -10.75
C VAL A 149 -8.12 -2.26 -10.50
N ASP A 150 -7.05 -2.62 -9.80
CA ASP A 150 -6.73 -4.03 -9.49
C ASP A 150 -7.79 -4.65 -8.56
N ILE A 151 -8.24 -3.87 -7.56
CA ILE A 151 -9.28 -4.33 -6.62
C ILE A 151 -10.63 -4.39 -7.32
N LEU A 152 -10.94 -3.40 -8.19
CA LEU A 152 -12.14 -3.46 -9.03
C LEU A 152 -12.12 -4.71 -9.91
N GLN A 153 -10.97 -5.03 -10.53
CA GLN A 153 -10.83 -6.20 -11.39
C GLN A 153 -11.03 -7.50 -10.60
N ALA A 154 -10.45 -7.60 -9.40
CA ALA A 154 -10.66 -8.73 -8.50
C ALA A 154 -12.14 -8.87 -8.12
N LEU A 155 -12.81 -7.77 -7.80
CA LEU A 155 -14.24 -7.75 -7.48
C LEU A 155 -15.10 -8.24 -8.66
N LEU A 156 -14.85 -7.73 -9.87
CA LEU A 156 -15.58 -8.10 -11.09
C LEU A 156 -15.37 -9.57 -11.49
N ASN A 157 -14.22 -10.15 -11.16
CA ASN A 157 -13.98 -11.58 -11.35
C ASN A 157 -14.89 -12.46 -10.47
N VAL A 158 -15.45 -11.90 -9.39
CA VAL A 158 -16.38 -12.61 -8.48
C VAL A 158 -17.83 -12.31 -8.83
N ILE A 159 -18.19 -11.03 -9.03
CA ILE A 159 -19.59 -10.61 -9.21
C ILE A 159 -20.06 -10.56 -10.67
N GLY A 160 -19.15 -10.72 -11.63
CA GLY A 160 -19.43 -10.58 -13.05
C GLY A 160 -18.98 -9.24 -13.63
N HIS A 161 -18.39 -9.29 -14.83
CA HIS A 161 -17.89 -8.10 -15.53
C HIS A 161 -19.01 -7.22 -16.10
N ASP A 162 -20.20 -7.77 -16.30
CA ASP A 162 -21.42 -7.05 -16.68
C ASP A 162 -21.84 -6.01 -15.63
N LYS A 163 -21.41 -6.18 -14.37
CA LYS A 163 -21.66 -5.25 -13.27
C LYS A 163 -20.73 -4.06 -13.22
N LYS A 164 -19.73 -3.96 -14.11
CA LYS A 164 -18.71 -2.91 -14.08
C LYS A 164 -19.31 -1.51 -14.06
N ASP A 165 -20.24 -1.22 -14.95
CA ASP A 165 -20.80 0.13 -15.07
C ASP A 165 -21.64 0.52 -13.85
N GLU A 166 -22.38 -0.44 -13.27
CA GLU A 166 -23.16 -0.24 -12.04
C GLU A 166 -22.25 0.08 -10.86
N VAL A 167 -21.22 -0.73 -10.63
CA VAL A 167 -20.25 -0.56 -9.54
C VAL A 167 -19.49 0.76 -9.68
N VAL A 168 -18.97 1.05 -10.88
CA VAL A 168 -18.23 2.30 -11.13
C VAL A 168 -19.15 3.51 -10.90
N ALA A 169 -20.39 3.49 -11.41
CA ALA A 169 -21.31 4.60 -11.23
C ALA A 169 -21.64 4.87 -9.76
N ASP A 170 -21.84 3.84 -8.96
CA ASP A 170 -22.12 4.00 -7.53
C ASP A 170 -20.91 4.50 -6.75
N GLU A 171 -19.73 4.00 -7.07
CA GLU A 171 -18.50 4.36 -6.36
C GLU A 171 -18.03 5.77 -6.74
N VAL A 172 -18.23 6.21 -7.99
CA VAL A 172 -18.07 7.62 -8.41
C VAL A 172 -18.96 8.54 -7.56
N LYS A 173 -20.23 8.20 -7.32
CA LYS A 173 -21.12 9.00 -6.47
C LYS A 173 -20.59 9.11 -5.03
N GLN A 174 -20.01 8.04 -4.49
CA GLN A 174 -19.45 8.06 -3.14
C GLN A 174 -18.15 8.88 -3.07
N ILE A 175 -17.26 8.72 -4.05
CA ILE A 175 -16.02 9.50 -4.16
C ILE A 175 -16.34 11.00 -4.21
N LEU A 176 -17.29 11.41 -5.06
CA LEU A 176 -17.66 12.83 -5.21
C LEU A 176 -18.23 13.46 -3.92
N LYS A 177 -18.83 12.66 -3.04
CA LYS A 177 -19.35 13.10 -1.73
C LYS A 177 -18.26 13.30 -0.67
N SER A 178 -17.14 12.58 -0.74
CA SER A 178 -16.10 12.62 0.30
C SER A 178 -15.35 13.95 0.32
N ASP A 179 -15.43 14.77 1.37
CA ASP A 179 -14.77 16.09 1.36
C ASP A 179 -13.23 16.05 1.44
N ARG A 180 -12.66 14.91 1.85
CA ARG A 180 -11.21 14.71 1.90
C ARG A 180 -10.66 14.31 0.53
N LEU A 181 -9.59 14.96 0.10
CA LEU A 181 -8.80 14.54 -1.06
C LEU A 181 -8.08 13.22 -0.73
N ARG A 182 -8.28 12.23 -1.58
CA ARG A 182 -7.48 11.02 -1.68
C ARG A 182 -7.00 10.91 -3.11
N GLU A 183 -5.69 10.91 -3.32
CA GLU A 183 -5.09 10.78 -4.64
C GLU A 183 -5.52 9.48 -5.36
N PRO A 184 -5.63 8.32 -4.68
CA PRO A 184 -6.16 7.10 -5.30
C PRO A 184 -7.58 7.25 -5.86
N ASP A 185 -8.44 8.09 -5.26
CA ASP A 185 -9.79 8.32 -5.79
C ASP A 185 -9.73 9.05 -7.13
N ALA A 186 -8.88 10.08 -7.23
CA ALA A 186 -8.70 10.83 -8.47
C ALA A 186 -8.05 9.96 -9.55
N GLU A 187 -7.00 9.21 -9.20
CA GLU A 187 -6.34 8.25 -10.09
C GLU A 187 -7.31 7.18 -10.59
N PHE A 188 -8.17 6.66 -9.70
CA PHE A 188 -9.20 5.70 -10.07
C PHE A 188 -10.22 6.29 -11.05
N LEU A 189 -10.76 7.49 -10.78
CA LEU A 189 -11.71 8.16 -11.69
C LEU A 189 -11.10 8.34 -13.08
N ILE A 190 -9.84 8.76 -13.15
CA ILE A 190 -9.09 8.88 -14.40
C ILE A 190 -8.99 7.52 -15.10
N ALA A 191 -8.56 6.49 -14.38
CA ALA A 191 -8.31 5.17 -14.95
C ALA A 191 -9.58 4.49 -15.49
N VAL A 192 -10.75 4.80 -14.93
CA VAL A 192 -12.05 4.32 -15.44
C VAL A 192 -12.71 5.28 -16.45
N GLY A 193 -11.98 6.29 -16.93
CA GLY A 193 -12.42 7.20 -17.99
C GLY A 193 -13.39 8.30 -17.53
N LYS A 194 -13.54 8.51 -16.23
CA LYS A 194 -14.42 9.51 -15.61
C LYS A 194 -13.69 10.84 -15.42
N ILE A 195 -13.18 11.38 -16.53
CA ILE A 195 -12.31 12.58 -16.53
C ILE A 195 -13.06 13.83 -16.05
N ASP A 196 -14.33 13.99 -16.44
CA ASP A 196 -15.15 15.12 -15.98
C ASP A 196 -15.37 15.07 -14.47
N GLU A 197 -15.70 13.88 -13.94
CA GLU A 197 -15.87 13.67 -12.50
C GLU A 197 -14.55 13.83 -11.74
N ALA A 198 -13.42 13.39 -12.32
CA ALA A 198 -12.09 13.61 -11.75
C ALA A 198 -11.76 15.10 -11.64
N GLU A 199 -12.04 15.89 -12.69
CA GLU A 199 -11.84 17.33 -12.64
C GLU A 199 -12.73 17.99 -11.56
N VAL A 200 -14.02 17.63 -11.51
CA VAL A 200 -14.93 18.14 -10.47
C VAL A 200 -14.44 17.78 -9.07
N TYR A 201 -13.99 16.54 -8.88
CA TYR A 201 -13.46 16.04 -7.62
C TYR A 201 -12.24 16.85 -7.16
N LEU A 202 -11.27 17.04 -8.06
CA LEU A 202 -10.03 17.74 -7.80
C LEU A 202 -10.26 19.24 -7.57
N LEU A 203 -11.09 19.91 -8.39
CA LEU A 203 -11.39 21.34 -8.23
C LEU A 203 -12.11 21.66 -6.91
N LYS A 204 -13.01 20.79 -6.45
CA LYS A 204 -13.68 20.99 -5.15
C LYS A 204 -12.68 21.00 -3.99
N ARG A 205 -11.56 20.31 -4.13
CA ARG A 205 -10.56 20.01 -3.09
C ARG A 205 -9.18 20.58 -3.40
N ALA A 206 -9.10 21.59 -4.27
CA ALA A 206 -7.83 22.14 -4.74
C ALA A 206 -6.99 22.79 -3.63
N ASP A 207 -7.61 23.18 -2.53
CA ASP A 207 -6.98 23.68 -1.30
C ASP A 207 -6.25 22.58 -0.51
N GLN A 208 -6.53 21.30 -0.79
CA GLN A 208 -5.94 20.15 -0.11
C GLN A 208 -4.75 19.54 -0.86
N PHE A 209 -4.36 20.08 -2.02
CA PHE A 209 -3.20 19.57 -2.75
C PHE A 209 -1.91 19.77 -1.95
N ASP A 210 -1.23 18.67 -1.63
CA ASP A 210 0.08 18.69 -0.97
C ASP A 210 1.19 18.37 -1.97
N GLY A 211 1.94 19.40 -2.39
CA GLY A 211 3.08 19.23 -3.29
C GLY A 211 4.22 18.37 -2.73
N ASN A 212 4.21 18.03 -1.43
CA ASN A 212 5.15 17.08 -0.84
C ASN A 212 4.87 15.63 -1.27
N HIS A 213 3.63 15.30 -1.67
CA HIS A 213 3.26 14.05 -2.32
C HIS A 213 3.64 14.05 -3.81
N TYR A 214 4.91 14.39 -4.10
CA TYR A 214 5.38 14.73 -5.45
C TYR A 214 4.99 13.71 -6.53
N GLY A 215 5.15 12.41 -6.26
CA GLY A 215 4.91 11.36 -7.25
C GLY A 215 3.45 11.30 -7.74
N SER A 216 2.50 11.19 -6.83
CA SER A 216 1.07 11.12 -7.17
C SER A 216 0.56 12.46 -7.71
N VAL A 217 0.94 13.57 -7.10
CA VAL A 217 0.49 14.91 -7.50
C VAL A 217 1.02 15.30 -8.88
N LEU A 218 2.26 14.97 -9.22
CA LEU A 218 2.80 15.21 -10.57
C LEU A 218 2.08 14.35 -11.62
N SER A 219 1.84 13.06 -11.32
CA SER A 219 1.11 12.15 -12.21
C SER A 219 -0.30 12.69 -12.54
N LEU A 220 -1.01 13.20 -11.52
CA LEU A 220 -2.31 13.85 -11.69
C LEU A 220 -2.22 15.11 -12.56
N ALA A 221 -1.18 15.94 -12.37
CA ALA A 221 -1.00 17.16 -13.15
C ALA A 221 -0.79 16.85 -14.64
N GLU A 222 0.08 15.88 -14.95
CA GLU A 222 0.41 15.47 -16.31
C GLU A 222 -0.81 14.85 -17.00
N THR A 223 -1.56 14.01 -16.29
CA THR A 223 -2.77 13.39 -16.85
C THR A 223 -3.87 14.41 -17.10
N MET A 224 -4.13 15.32 -16.16
CA MET A 224 -5.11 16.39 -16.37
C MET A 224 -4.71 17.32 -17.51
N GLU A 225 -3.41 17.55 -17.71
CA GLU A 225 -2.92 18.34 -18.83
C GLU A 225 -3.16 17.65 -20.17
N SER A 226 -2.86 16.35 -20.29
CA SER A 226 -3.13 15.59 -21.53
C SER A 226 -4.62 15.56 -21.87
N GLU A 227 -5.48 15.62 -20.85
CA GLU A 227 -6.93 15.73 -20.98
C GLU A 227 -7.44 17.18 -21.17
N ASN A 228 -6.53 18.15 -21.38
CA ASN A 228 -6.86 19.57 -21.57
C ASN A 228 -7.68 20.20 -20.42
N ARG A 229 -7.56 19.68 -19.19
CA ARG A 229 -8.21 20.23 -17.99
C ARG A 229 -7.39 21.36 -17.37
N HIS A 230 -7.26 22.46 -18.13
CA HIS A 230 -6.27 23.51 -17.87
C HIS A 230 -6.35 24.15 -16.48
N LEU A 231 -7.56 24.40 -15.94
CA LEU A 231 -7.72 25.03 -14.63
C LEU A 231 -7.18 24.12 -13.51
N VAL A 232 -7.62 22.87 -13.45
CA VAL A 232 -7.16 21.94 -12.42
C VAL A 232 -5.67 21.64 -12.57
N THR A 233 -5.16 21.45 -13.80
CA THR A 233 -3.73 21.31 -14.08
C THR A 233 -2.94 22.50 -13.52
N SER A 234 -3.44 23.72 -13.72
CA SER A 234 -2.81 24.91 -13.14
C SER A 234 -2.77 24.82 -11.61
N LEU A 235 -3.86 24.47 -10.94
CA LEU A 235 -3.90 24.41 -9.48
C LEU A 235 -2.93 23.34 -8.91
N ILE A 236 -2.82 22.19 -9.58
CA ILE A 236 -1.89 21.13 -9.18
C ILE A 236 -0.43 21.57 -9.38
N TYR A 237 -0.07 22.20 -10.51
CA TYR A 237 1.30 22.73 -10.68
C TYR A 237 1.63 23.86 -9.70
N ARG A 238 0.64 24.66 -9.27
CA ARG A 238 0.82 25.66 -8.23
C ARG A 238 1.22 25.02 -6.89
N SER A 239 0.57 23.93 -6.48
CA SER A 239 0.91 23.25 -5.21
C SER A 239 2.32 22.64 -5.24
N LEU A 240 2.72 22.02 -6.36
CA LEU A 240 4.08 21.51 -6.57
C LEU A 240 5.12 22.63 -6.51
N LEU A 241 4.83 23.77 -7.15
CA LEU A 241 5.71 24.94 -7.12
C LEU A 241 5.86 25.51 -5.70
N ILE A 242 4.74 25.68 -4.99
CA ILE A 242 4.73 26.19 -3.61
C ILE A 242 5.59 25.30 -2.72
N SER A 243 5.39 23.97 -2.74
CA SER A 243 6.19 23.03 -1.93
C SER A 243 7.70 23.16 -2.18
N ILE A 244 8.13 23.28 -3.44
CA ILE A 244 9.54 23.47 -3.79
C ILE A 244 10.09 24.78 -3.22
N LEU A 245 9.33 25.88 -3.34
CA LEU A 245 9.74 27.20 -2.88
C LEU A 245 9.77 27.28 -1.35
N GLU A 246 8.75 26.77 -0.66
CA GLU A 246 8.67 26.73 0.80
C GLU A 246 9.85 25.98 1.42
N ARG A 247 10.18 24.79 0.87
CA ARG A 247 11.32 23.99 1.32
C ARG A 247 12.67 24.65 1.05
N GLY A 248 12.73 25.62 0.13
CA GLY A 248 13.99 26.23 -0.31
C GLY A 248 14.98 25.22 -0.90
N TYR A 249 14.48 24.09 -1.41
CA TYR A 249 15.30 22.99 -1.89
C TYR A 249 15.88 23.32 -3.27
N THR A 250 17.05 23.95 -3.28
CA THR A 250 17.69 24.50 -4.49
C THR A 250 17.89 23.50 -5.61
N LYS A 251 18.09 22.21 -5.29
CA LYS A 251 18.20 21.12 -6.27
C LYS A 251 16.91 20.93 -7.09
N ALA A 252 15.75 21.26 -6.53
CA ALA A 252 14.46 21.17 -7.22
C ALA A 252 14.02 22.47 -7.90
N TYR A 253 14.77 23.56 -7.78
CA TYR A 253 14.43 24.82 -8.45
C TYR A 253 14.28 24.70 -9.98
N PRO A 254 15.08 23.89 -10.71
CA PRO A 254 14.83 23.67 -12.13
C PRO A 254 13.40 23.18 -12.43
N HIS A 255 12.86 22.26 -11.61
CA HIS A 255 11.47 21.78 -11.74
C HIS A 255 10.47 22.89 -11.42
N GLY A 256 10.67 23.65 -10.32
CA GLY A 256 9.79 24.77 -9.99
C GLY A 256 9.77 25.85 -11.09
N ILE A 257 10.92 26.16 -11.72
CA ILE A 257 10.99 27.09 -12.86
C ILE A 257 10.21 26.53 -14.05
N GLN A 258 10.36 25.24 -14.35
CA GLN A 258 9.61 24.57 -15.41
C GLN A 258 8.10 24.63 -15.14
N TYR A 259 7.67 24.39 -13.90
CA TYR A 259 6.27 24.50 -13.51
C TYR A 259 5.76 25.94 -13.66
N LEU A 260 6.50 26.96 -13.23
CA LEU A 260 6.06 28.34 -13.41
C LEU A 260 5.93 28.73 -14.88
N LYS A 261 6.89 28.33 -15.75
CA LYS A 261 6.80 28.54 -17.20
C LYS A 261 5.61 27.79 -17.82
N LYS A 262 5.28 26.62 -17.28
CA LYS A 262 4.13 25.82 -17.72
C LYS A 262 2.82 26.49 -17.31
N LEU A 263 2.75 27.02 -16.08
CA LEU A 263 1.64 27.83 -15.59
C LEU A 263 1.40 29.07 -16.45
N ASP A 264 2.46 29.78 -16.87
CA ASP A 264 2.33 30.93 -17.78
C ASP A 264 1.66 30.54 -19.11
N LYS A 265 2.00 29.36 -19.65
CA LYS A 265 1.40 28.85 -20.90
C LYS A 265 -0.04 28.39 -20.70
N LEU A 266 -0.29 27.64 -19.61
CA LEU A 266 -1.63 27.12 -19.29
C LEU A 266 -2.63 28.25 -19.06
N ALA A 267 -2.20 29.36 -18.45
CA ALA A 267 -3.06 30.49 -18.15
C ALA A 267 -3.79 31.06 -19.38
N VAL A 268 -3.17 30.99 -20.56
CA VAL A 268 -3.77 31.45 -21.83
C VAL A 268 -5.00 30.63 -22.21
N ASN A 269 -5.04 29.36 -21.81
CA ASN A 269 -6.11 28.42 -22.16
C ASN A 269 -7.17 28.27 -21.04
N VAL A 270 -6.99 28.92 -19.88
CA VAL A 270 -7.99 28.90 -18.81
C VAL A 270 -9.02 29.99 -19.07
N ALA A 271 -10.18 29.60 -19.61
CA ALA A 271 -11.27 30.52 -19.92
C ALA A 271 -11.99 31.07 -18.68
N ASP A 272 -12.14 30.25 -17.64
CA ASP A 272 -12.80 30.63 -16.38
C ASP A 272 -11.97 30.13 -15.19
N TRP A 273 -11.57 31.05 -14.31
CA TRP A 273 -10.82 30.75 -13.09
C TRP A 273 -11.73 30.37 -11.91
N LYS A 274 -13.05 30.41 -12.07
CA LYS A 274 -14.05 30.11 -11.04
C LYS A 274 -13.79 30.96 -9.79
N LYS A 275 -13.70 30.33 -8.62
CA LYS A 275 -13.38 30.96 -7.33
C LYS A 275 -11.87 31.19 -7.11
N PHE A 276 -11.02 30.71 -8.00
CA PHE A 276 -9.57 30.77 -7.83
C PHE A 276 -9.01 32.06 -8.41
N ASN A 277 -7.88 32.52 -7.87
CA ASN A 277 -7.23 33.71 -8.37
C ASN A 277 -6.60 33.47 -9.76
N HIS A 278 -6.70 34.51 -10.60
CA HIS A 278 -6.04 34.54 -11.91
C HIS A 278 -4.53 34.34 -11.79
N HIS A 279 -3.90 33.82 -12.84
CA HIS A 279 -2.46 33.52 -12.88
C HIS A 279 -1.57 34.69 -12.47
N GLU A 280 -1.82 35.89 -13.00
CA GLU A 280 -1.06 37.10 -12.63
C GLU A 280 -1.14 37.42 -11.13
N SER A 281 -2.31 37.27 -10.51
CA SER A 281 -2.48 37.48 -9.07
C SER A 281 -1.74 36.43 -8.25
N PHE A 282 -1.80 35.16 -8.68
CA PHE A 282 -1.02 34.08 -8.06
C PHE A 282 0.49 34.34 -8.16
N LYS A 283 0.96 34.74 -9.35
CA LYS A 283 2.38 35.03 -9.59
C LYS A 283 2.88 36.19 -8.75
N ALA A 284 2.08 37.25 -8.61
CA ALA A 284 2.40 38.37 -7.71
C ALA A 284 2.55 37.91 -6.25
N GLN A 285 1.65 37.07 -5.76
CA GLN A 285 1.73 36.49 -4.40
C GLN A 285 2.99 35.63 -4.21
N ILE A 286 3.35 34.82 -5.20
CA ILE A 286 4.57 34.01 -5.15
C ILE A 286 5.84 34.87 -5.17
N ILE A 287 5.86 35.95 -5.96
CA ILE A 287 6.98 36.90 -5.99
C ILE A 287 7.10 37.61 -4.65
N GLU A 288 5.99 38.03 -4.04
CA GLU A 288 5.99 38.66 -2.72
C GLU A 288 6.53 37.72 -1.64
N ALA A 289 6.03 36.49 -1.57
CA ALA A 289 6.41 35.50 -0.57
C ALA A 289 7.84 34.95 -0.75
N HIS A 290 8.30 34.81 -2.00
CA HIS A 290 9.53 34.08 -2.33
C HIS A 290 10.53 34.86 -3.19
N GLY A 291 10.34 36.18 -3.38
CA GLY A 291 11.17 37.06 -4.21
C GLY A 291 12.66 37.07 -3.85
N ARG A 292 12.99 36.80 -2.58
CA ARG A 292 14.38 36.75 -2.10
C ARG A 292 15.18 35.56 -2.65
N LYS A 293 14.54 34.56 -3.26
CA LYS A 293 15.19 33.38 -3.85
C LYS A 293 15.81 33.73 -5.22
N ARG A 294 16.82 34.60 -5.22
CA ARG A 294 17.42 35.18 -6.44
C ARG A 294 17.83 34.14 -7.49
N SER A 295 18.37 33.00 -7.06
CA SER A 295 18.81 31.92 -7.97
C SER A 295 17.67 31.20 -8.70
N PHE A 296 16.45 31.27 -8.15
CA PHE A 296 15.24 30.80 -8.83
C PHE A 296 14.80 31.83 -9.88
N TRP A 297 14.59 33.08 -9.45
CA TRP A 297 14.06 34.15 -10.29
C TRP A 297 14.96 34.52 -11.45
N SER A 298 16.27 34.64 -11.22
CA SER A 298 17.23 34.95 -12.29
C SER A 298 17.23 33.92 -13.41
N LYS A 299 16.94 32.65 -13.11
CA LYS A 299 16.84 31.58 -14.11
C LYS A 299 15.47 31.50 -14.77
N TYR A 300 14.41 31.90 -14.06
CA TYR A 300 13.08 31.98 -14.62
C TYR A 300 12.97 33.09 -15.68
N GLU A 301 13.52 34.28 -15.39
CA GLU A 301 13.53 35.45 -16.28
C GLU A 301 14.37 35.27 -17.55
N VAL A 302 15.33 34.33 -17.53
CA VAL A 302 16.08 33.96 -18.73
C VAL A 302 15.11 33.29 -19.72
N LYS A 303 14.75 34.05 -20.75
CA LYS A 303 14.10 33.54 -21.96
C LYS A 303 15.11 32.61 -22.65
N LYS A 304 14.73 31.33 -22.76
CA LYS A 304 15.28 30.40 -23.75
C LYS A 304 14.23 30.23 -24.82
#